data_AF-A0A0F9ICX6-F1
#
_entry.id   AF-A0A0F9ICX6-F1
#
_cell.length_a   1.000
_cell.length_b   1.000
_cell.length_c   1.000
_cell.angle_alpha   90.00
_cell.angle_beta   90.00
_cell.angle_gamma   90.00
#
_symmetry.space_group_name_H-M   'P 1'
#
loop_
_entity.id
_entity.type
_entity.pdbx_description
1 polymer ?
#
loop_
_entity_poly.entity_id
_entity_poly.type
_entity_poly.pdbx_seq_one_letter_code
_entity_poly.pdbx_strand_id
1 'polypeptide(L)'
;MTDDFDLLASRAVAPQFYRAPHPEEVTPYEFQHAGVEYHLARDNALFGDAPGLGKTAECVLLSNAIRAQRTLVICPASLRLNWEREIWAWSTIPRISTYPILKGGDGVSHEADYVITSYAMLQNKGILGAILDLRWDHLILDEAHALKDPRGNRRT
;
A
#
# COMPACT_ATOMS: atom_id res chain seq x y z
N MET A 1 10.07 7.11 28.91
CA MET A 1 11.26 6.98 28.04
C MET A 1 10.89 6.42 26.66
N THR A 2 9.78 5.70 26.53
CA THR A 2 9.22 5.20 25.25
C THR A 2 8.55 6.26 24.37
N ASP A 3 7.77 7.19 24.94
CA ASP A 3 7.01 8.19 24.16
C ASP A 3 7.87 9.13 23.31
N ASP A 4 8.97 9.65 23.88
CA ASP A 4 9.84 10.59 23.15
C ASP A 4 10.53 9.92 21.96
N PHE A 5 10.92 8.65 22.10
CA PHE A 5 11.55 7.91 21.01
C PHE A 5 10.56 7.66 19.88
N ASP A 6 9.33 7.26 20.19
CA ASP A 6 8.29 7.02 19.18
C ASP A 6 7.89 8.31 18.46
N LEU A 7 7.78 9.43 19.17
CA LEU A 7 7.54 10.74 18.58
C LEU A 7 8.67 11.16 17.63
N LEU A 8 9.92 10.97 18.02
CA LEU A 8 11.07 11.28 17.17
C LEU A 8 11.14 10.35 15.95
N ALA A 9 10.91 9.04 16.13
CA ALA A 9 10.89 8.06 15.05
C ALA A 9 9.78 8.33 14.04
N SER A 10 8.61 8.79 14.50
CA SER A 10 7.49 9.16 13.61
C SER A 10 7.76 10.37 12.70
N ARG A 11 8.85 11.11 12.97
CA ARG A 11 9.27 12.30 12.22
C ARG A 11 10.67 12.12 11.63
N ALA A 12 11.17 10.89 11.60
CA ALA A 12 12.51 10.59 11.12
C ALA A 12 12.64 10.88 9.62
N VAL A 13 13.71 11.59 9.25
CA VAL A 13 14.03 11.92 7.84
C VAL A 13 15.07 10.98 7.23
N ALA A 14 15.62 10.07 8.04
CA ALA A 14 16.62 9.08 7.64
C ALA A 14 16.49 7.82 8.50
N PRO A 15 16.77 6.63 7.93
CA PRO A 15 16.73 5.39 8.68
C PRO A 15 17.92 5.29 9.64
N GLN A 16 17.75 4.54 10.72
CA GLN A 16 18.80 4.31 11.72
C GLN A 16 19.50 2.96 11.53
N PHE A 17 18.75 1.91 11.19
CA PHE A 17 19.23 0.53 11.20
C PHE A 17 18.88 -0.25 9.94
N TYR A 18 17.83 0.14 9.22
CA TYR A 18 17.29 -0.62 8.11
C TYR A 18 17.06 0.20 6.84
N ARG A 19 17.47 -0.36 5.70
CA ARG A 19 17.14 0.14 4.35
C ARG A 19 16.35 -0.91 3.60
N ALA A 20 15.14 -0.54 3.21
CA ALA A 20 14.22 -1.41 2.48
C ALA A 20 14.80 -1.84 1.12
N PRO A 21 14.61 -3.09 0.70
CA PRO A 21 14.99 -3.56 -0.64
C PRO A 21 14.21 -2.79 -1.72
N HIS A 22 14.89 -2.48 -2.82
CA HIS A 22 14.33 -1.83 -4.00
C HIS A 22 15.09 -2.28 -5.27
N PRO A 23 14.51 -2.14 -6.47
CA PRO A 23 15.22 -2.37 -7.74
C PRO A 23 16.41 -1.43 -7.92
N GLU A 24 17.43 -1.86 -8.68
CA GLU A 24 18.65 -1.08 -8.89
C GLU A 24 18.40 0.22 -9.69
N GLU A 25 17.33 0.26 -10.48
CA GLU A 25 16.95 1.36 -11.36
C GLU A 25 16.34 2.56 -10.63
N VAL A 26 15.96 2.39 -9.35
CA VAL A 26 15.34 3.42 -8.52
C VAL A 26 16.12 3.61 -7.24
N THR A 27 16.17 4.84 -6.74
CA THR A 27 16.82 5.15 -5.46
C THR A 27 15.79 5.80 -4.53
N PRO A 28 15.37 5.13 -3.46
CA PRO A 28 14.51 5.73 -2.45
C PRO A 28 15.17 6.93 -1.77
N TYR A 29 14.35 7.89 -1.35
CA TYR A 29 14.81 8.93 -0.44
C TYR A 29 15.02 8.38 0.97
N GLU A 30 15.88 9.03 1.75
CA GLU A 30 16.17 8.67 3.13
C GLU A 30 14.90 8.60 4.01
N PHE A 31 13.97 9.54 3.83
CA PHE A 31 12.72 9.54 4.61
C PHE A 31 11.81 8.36 4.29
N GLN A 32 11.85 7.83 3.05
CA GLN A 32 11.06 6.65 2.67
C GLN A 32 11.60 5.40 3.37
N HIS A 33 12.92 5.28 3.50
CA HIS A 33 13.50 4.21 4.32
C HIS A 33 13.16 4.38 5.80
N ALA A 34 13.19 5.62 6.30
CA ALA A 34 12.83 5.92 7.68
C ALA A 34 11.39 5.52 8.01
N GLY A 35 10.44 5.81 7.12
CA GLY A 35 9.04 5.43 7.32
C GLY A 35 8.79 3.93 7.19
N VAL A 36 9.51 3.23 6.29
CA VAL A 36 9.50 1.75 6.28
C VAL A 36 10.04 1.18 7.59
N GLU A 37 11.18 1.66 8.07
CA GLU A 37 11.76 1.22 9.35
C GLU A 37 10.81 1.49 10.52
N TYR A 38 10.18 2.67 10.54
CA TYR A 38 9.16 3.02 11.52
C TYR A 38 7.98 2.03 11.51
N HIS A 39 7.56 1.60 10.33
CA HIS A 39 6.49 0.62 10.17
C HIS A 39 6.92 -0.79 10.61
N LEU A 40 8.14 -1.24 10.32
CA LEU A 40 8.60 -2.61 10.65
C LEU A 40 8.55 -2.94 12.14
N ALA A 41 8.52 -1.93 13.02
CA ALA A 41 8.36 -2.10 14.46
C ALA A 41 6.88 -2.19 14.92
N ARG A 42 5.90 -2.18 14.00
CA ARG A 42 4.46 -2.02 14.28
C ARG A 42 3.62 -2.93 13.37
N ASP A 43 2.41 -3.25 13.83
CA ASP A 43 1.45 -4.00 13.01
C ASP A 43 0.77 -3.12 11.95
N ASN A 44 0.65 -1.81 12.23
CA ASN A 44 0.00 -0.84 11.35
C ASN A 44 0.71 0.51 11.48
N ALA A 45 0.78 1.28 10.39
CA ALA A 45 1.20 2.67 10.42
C ALA A 45 0.46 3.50 9.36
N LEU A 46 0.46 4.82 9.57
CA LEU A 46 -0.05 5.80 8.64
C LEU A 46 1.13 6.63 8.11
N PHE A 47 1.35 6.61 6.79
CA PHE A 47 2.29 7.53 6.13
C PHE A 47 1.59 8.87 5.90
N GLY A 48 1.93 9.84 6.76
CA GLY A 48 1.32 11.16 6.84
C GLY A 48 2.01 12.23 6.01
N ASP A 49 2.96 11.87 5.15
CA ASP A 49 3.77 12.81 4.38
C ASP A 49 2.92 13.66 3.43
N ALA A 50 3.43 14.84 3.09
CA ALA A 50 2.76 15.74 2.16
C ALA A 50 2.43 15.05 0.81
N PRO A 51 1.33 15.44 0.14
CA PRO A 51 1.05 14.96 -1.22
C PRO A 51 2.24 15.22 -2.15
N GLY A 52 2.56 14.25 -3.01
CA GLY A 52 3.68 14.35 -3.96
C GLY A 52 5.04 13.87 -3.45
N LEU A 53 5.18 13.49 -2.17
CA LEU A 53 6.44 12.98 -1.61
C LEU A 53 6.70 11.48 -1.85
N GLY A 54 5.92 10.81 -2.70
CA GLY A 54 6.21 9.41 -3.07
C GLY A 54 5.79 8.36 -2.04
N LYS A 55 4.71 8.59 -1.27
CA LYS A 55 4.13 7.60 -0.34
C LYS A 55 3.76 6.27 -0.99
N THR A 56 3.38 6.29 -2.27
CA THR A 56 3.08 5.07 -3.03
C THR A 56 4.30 4.15 -3.10
N ALA A 57 5.46 4.71 -3.45
CA ALA A 57 6.73 3.98 -3.48
C ALA A 57 7.07 3.43 -2.09
N GLU A 58 6.88 4.24 -1.04
CA GLU A 58 7.12 3.83 0.34
C GLU A 58 6.30 2.62 0.78
N CYS A 59 5.02 2.55 0.39
CA CYS A 59 4.19 1.36 0.63
C CYS A 59 4.70 0.12 -0.12
N VAL A 60 5.24 0.28 -1.33
CA VAL A 60 5.84 -0.84 -2.08
C VAL A 60 7.17 -1.26 -1.44
N LEU A 61 7.98 -0.31 -0.98
CA LEU A 61 9.21 -0.59 -0.21
C LEU A 61 8.91 -1.37 1.07
N LEU A 62 7.84 -1.03 1.78
CA LEU A 62 7.40 -1.80 2.94
C LEU A 62 7.02 -3.23 2.53
N SER A 63 6.30 -3.40 1.42
CA SER A 63 5.94 -4.72 0.89
C SER A 63 7.19 -5.56 0.57
N ASN A 64 8.22 -4.95 0.00
CA ASN A 64 9.52 -5.60 -0.24
C ASN A 64 10.19 -6.01 1.08
N ALA A 65 10.20 -5.11 2.08
CA ALA A 65 10.85 -5.34 3.36
C ALA A 65 10.25 -6.51 4.14
N ILE A 66 8.92 -6.63 4.13
CA ILE A 66 8.20 -7.75 4.76
C ILE A 66 8.09 -8.99 3.86
N ARG A 67 8.62 -8.92 2.63
CA ARG A 67 8.56 -9.99 1.62
C ARG A 67 7.13 -10.44 1.29
N ALA A 68 6.18 -9.51 1.29
CA ALA A 68 4.79 -9.78 0.97
C ALA A 68 4.68 -10.45 -0.41
N GLN A 69 3.99 -11.59 -0.48
CA GLN A 69 3.70 -12.28 -1.73
C GLN A 69 2.30 -11.95 -2.23
N ARG A 70 1.41 -11.50 -1.33
CA ARG A 70 0.08 -11.06 -1.70
C ARG A 70 -0.31 -9.76 -1.02
N THR A 71 -0.37 -8.69 -1.81
CA THR A 71 -0.71 -7.34 -1.36
C THR A 71 -2.04 -6.88 -1.96
N LEU A 72 -2.94 -6.39 -1.11
CA LEU A 72 -4.17 -5.71 -1.54
C LEU A 72 -3.98 -4.21 -1.45
N VAL A 73 -4.21 -3.52 -2.56
CA VAL A 73 -4.24 -2.05 -2.62
C VAL A 73 -5.68 -1.59 -2.83
N ILE A 74 -6.17 -0.74 -1.96
CA ILE A 74 -7.46 -0.05 -2.11
C ILE A 74 -7.18 1.44 -2.26
N CYS A 75 -7.52 2.01 -3.43
CA CYS A 75 -7.23 3.40 -3.75
C CYS A 75 -8.40 4.08 -4.49
N PRO A 76 -8.39 5.42 -4.68
CA PRO A 76 -9.31 6.08 -5.59
C PRO A 76 -9.31 5.43 -6.98
N ALA A 77 -10.49 5.33 -7.61
CA ALA A 77 -10.66 4.60 -8.88
C ALA A 77 -9.73 5.11 -10.00
N SER A 78 -9.41 6.40 -10.01
CA SER A 78 -8.50 7.06 -10.94
C SER A 78 -7.02 6.73 -10.73
N LEU A 79 -6.64 6.25 -9.54
CA LEU A 79 -5.24 5.97 -9.18
C LEU A 79 -4.84 4.51 -9.37
N ARG A 80 -5.76 3.59 -9.67
CA ARG A 80 -5.46 2.15 -9.82
C ARG A 80 -4.34 1.86 -10.83
N LEU A 81 -4.37 2.49 -12.00
CA LEU A 81 -3.33 2.32 -13.02
C LEU A 81 -2.03 3.05 -12.65
N ASN A 82 -2.10 4.10 -11.83
CA ASN A 82 -0.89 4.74 -11.31
C ASN A 82 -0.20 3.83 -10.30
N TRP A 83 -0.97 3.26 -9.37
CA TRP A 83 -0.50 2.26 -8.41
C TRP A 83 0.16 1.08 -9.12
N GLU A 84 -0.46 0.56 -10.18
CA GLU A 84 0.14 -0.50 -10.99
C GLU A 84 1.54 -0.09 -11.48
N ARG A 85 1.68 1.06 -12.14
CA ARG A 85 2.99 1.54 -12.63
C ARG A 85 4.04 1.67 -11.52
N GLU A 86 3.66 2.22 -10.37
CA GLU A 86 4.56 2.35 -9.23
C GLU A 86 4.97 0.97 -8.67
N ILE A 87 4.04 0.01 -8.60
CA ILE A 87 4.36 -1.36 -8.19
C ILE A 87 5.38 -1.99 -9.14
N TRP A 88 5.19 -1.85 -10.46
CA TRP A 88 6.15 -2.34 -11.45
C TRP A 88 7.52 -1.66 -11.35
N ALA A 89 7.57 -0.39 -10.95
CA ALA A 89 8.82 0.35 -10.81
C ALA A 89 9.58 0.04 -9.51
N TRP A 90 8.88 -0.23 -8.40
CA TRP A 90 9.46 -0.29 -7.06
C TRP A 90 9.49 -1.69 -6.44
N SER A 91 8.75 -2.66 -6.97
CA SER A 91 8.72 -4.00 -6.38
C SER A 91 9.97 -4.81 -6.69
N THR A 92 10.39 -5.63 -5.73
CA THR A 92 11.52 -6.56 -5.87
C THR A 92 11.10 -7.99 -6.22
N ILE A 93 9.80 -8.26 -6.41
CA ILE A 93 9.30 -9.59 -6.78
C ILE A 93 9.72 -9.95 -8.20
N PRO A 94 10.46 -11.06 -8.42
CA PRO A 94 10.83 -11.48 -9.77
C PRO A 94 9.60 -11.86 -10.60
N ARG A 95 9.46 -11.27 -11.80
CA ARG A 95 8.31 -11.47 -12.68
C ARG A 95 6.98 -11.17 -11.97
N ILE A 96 6.94 -10.03 -11.28
CA ILE A 96 5.74 -9.54 -10.60
C ILE A 96 4.50 -9.58 -11.48
N SER A 97 3.37 -9.89 -10.86
CA SER A 97 2.05 -9.87 -11.47
C SER A 97 1.13 -8.89 -10.72
N THR A 98 0.50 -8.00 -11.48
CA THR A 98 -0.49 -7.04 -10.98
C THR A 98 -1.86 -7.34 -11.56
N TYR A 99 -2.91 -7.09 -10.77
CA TYR A 99 -4.28 -7.25 -11.20
C TYR A 99 -5.14 -6.05 -10.76
N PRO A 100 -5.22 -5.00 -11.58
CA PRO A 100 -6.14 -3.91 -11.34
C PRO A 100 -7.57 -4.32 -11.70
N ILE A 101 -8.45 -4.34 -10.71
CA ILE A 101 -9.89 -4.56 -10.91
C ILE A 101 -10.46 -3.24 -11.41
N LEU A 102 -10.81 -3.15 -12.69
CA LEU A 102 -11.27 -1.91 -13.32
C LEU A 102 -12.80 -1.84 -13.41
N LYS A 103 -13.46 -2.99 -13.63
CA LYS A 103 -14.91 -3.15 -13.74
C LYS A 103 -15.39 -4.34 -12.92
N GLY A 104 -16.70 -4.34 -12.60
CA GLY A 104 -17.32 -5.36 -11.75
C GLY A 104 -17.21 -6.79 -12.27
N GLY A 105 -17.07 -6.98 -13.59
CA GLY A 105 -16.97 -8.30 -14.22
C GLY A 105 -15.54 -8.86 -14.30
N ASP A 106 -14.52 -8.13 -13.85
CA ASP A 106 -13.14 -8.63 -13.85
C ASP A 106 -12.96 -9.76 -12.81
N GLY A 107 -13.66 -9.67 -11.68
CA GLY A 107 -13.45 -10.56 -10.54
C GLY A 107 -12.21 -10.17 -9.74
N VAL A 108 -11.63 -11.14 -9.04
CA VAL A 108 -10.44 -10.97 -8.19
C VAL A 108 -9.45 -12.06 -8.59
N SER A 109 -8.18 -11.70 -8.84
CA SER A 109 -7.15 -12.70 -9.12
C SER A 109 -6.72 -13.41 -7.84
N HIS A 110 -6.67 -14.75 -7.88
CA HIS A 110 -6.17 -15.60 -6.81
C HIS A 110 -4.65 -15.85 -6.92
N GLU A 111 -4.01 -15.41 -8.01
CA GLU A 111 -2.61 -15.71 -8.29
C GLU A 111 -1.74 -14.45 -8.31
N ALA A 112 -2.34 -13.27 -8.49
CA ALA A 112 -1.59 -12.03 -8.59
C ALA A 112 -0.89 -11.65 -7.27
N ASP A 113 0.33 -11.15 -7.38
CA ASP A 113 1.12 -10.64 -6.25
C ASP A 113 0.49 -9.36 -5.68
N TYR A 114 -0.03 -8.51 -6.57
CA TYR A 114 -0.76 -7.30 -6.20
C TYR A 114 -2.15 -7.28 -6.83
N VAL A 115 -3.17 -7.16 -5.99
CA VAL A 115 -4.54 -6.85 -6.44
C VAL A 115 -4.84 -5.40 -6.11
N ILE A 116 -5.29 -4.64 -7.11
CA ILE A 116 -5.51 -3.19 -6.98
C ILE A 116 -6.98 -2.93 -7.24
N THR A 117 -7.69 -2.40 -6.25
CA THR A 117 -9.13 -2.13 -6.36
C THR A 117 -9.46 -0.73 -5.86
N SER A 118 -10.72 -0.35 -5.99
CA SER A 118 -11.21 0.93 -5.47
C SER A 118 -12.29 0.74 -4.42
N TYR A 119 -12.44 1.74 -3.55
CA TYR A 119 -13.52 1.76 -2.55
C TYR A 119 -14.91 1.52 -3.16
N ALA A 120 -15.17 2.04 -4.36
CA ALA A 120 -16.43 1.82 -5.06
C ALA A 120 -16.63 0.35 -5.47
N MET A 121 -15.55 -0.37 -5.84
CA MET A 121 -15.64 -1.78 -6.22
C MET A 121 -15.93 -2.70 -5.03
N LEU A 122 -15.59 -2.29 -3.81
CA LEU A 122 -15.95 -3.05 -2.60
C LEU A 122 -17.47 -3.06 -2.34
N GLN A 123 -18.25 -2.21 -2.99
CA GLN A 123 -19.72 -2.27 -2.94
C GLN A 123 -20.29 -3.43 -3.77
N ASN A 124 -19.51 -3.98 -4.71
CA ASN A 124 -19.88 -5.19 -5.42
C ASN A 124 -19.64 -6.39 -4.50
N LYS A 125 -20.73 -7.04 -4.05
CA LYS A 125 -20.68 -8.17 -3.12
C LYS A 125 -19.85 -9.35 -3.62
N GLY A 126 -19.81 -9.59 -4.94
CA GLY A 126 -18.99 -10.65 -5.52
C GLY A 126 -17.50 -10.36 -5.39
N ILE A 127 -17.10 -9.11 -5.67
CA ILE A 127 -15.70 -8.66 -5.49
C ILE A 127 -15.33 -8.69 -4.01
N LEU A 128 -16.18 -8.12 -3.14
CA LEU A 128 -15.91 -8.11 -1.70
C LEU A 128 -15.78 -9.53 -1.13
N GLY A 129 -16.69 -10.44 -1.49
CA GLY A 129 -16.62 -11.84 -1.08
C GLY A 129 -15.31 -12.50 -1.51
N ALA A 130 -14.95 -12.39 -2.79
CA ALA A 130 -13.71 -12.97 -3.30
C ALA A 130 -12.44 -12.37 -2.67
N ILE A 131 -12.43 -11.07 -2.31
CA ILE A 131 -11.34 -10.45 -1.56
C ILE A 131 -11.23 -11.03 -0.14
N LEU A 132 -12.36 -11.24 0.54
CA LEU A 132 -12.41 -11.76 1.91
C LEU A 132 -12.06 -13.25 2.01
N ASP A 133 -12.20 -14.00 0.91
CA ASP A 133 -11.83 -15.41 0.83
C ASP A 133 -10.30 -15.63 0.71
N LEU A 134 -9.53 -14.56 0.49
CA LEU A 134 -8.07 -14.60 0.37
C LEU A 134 -7.37 -14.16 1.67
N ARG A 135 -6.22 -14.77 1.94
CA ARG A 135 -5.26 -14.29 2.95
C ARG A 135 -4.31 -13.30 2.30
N TRP A 136 -4.23 -12.10 2.86
CA TRP A 136 -3.35 -11.03 2.41
C TRP A 136 -2.19 -10.88 3.39
N ASP A 137 -0.98 -10.72 2.85
CA ASP A 137 0.21 -10.43 3.66
C ASP A 137 0.29 -8.95 4.01
N HIS A 138 -0.25 -8.10 3.14
CA HIS A 138 -0.22 -6.64 3.28
C HIS A 138 -1.48 -5.99 2.71
N LEU A 139 -2.01 -5.01 3.43
CA LEU A 139 -3.15 -4.19 3.02
C LEU A 139 -2.73 -2.72 2.99
N ILE A 140 -2.88 -2.10 1.82
CA ILE A 140 -2.60 -0.68 1.61
C ILE A 140 -3.92 0.05 1.35
N LEU A 141 -4.22 1.05 2.18
CA LEU A 141 -5.39 1.93 2.03
C LEU A 141 -4.92 3.32 1.65
N ASP A 142 -5.02 3.64 0.37
CA ASP A 142 -4.69 4.97 -0.15
C ASP A 142 -5.89 5.91 0.00
N GLU A 143 -5.64 7.16 0.38
CA GLU A 143 -6.67 8.17 0.65
C GLU A 143 -7.81 7.65 1.57
N ALA A 144 -7.42 6.94 2.64
CA ALA A 144 -8.33 6.29 3.60
C ALA A 144 -9.31 7.25 4.31
N HIS A 145 -9.18 8.56 4.11
CA HIS A 145 -10.19 9.53 4.55
C HIS A 145 -11.59 9.25 3.98
N ALA A 146 -11.67 8.54 2.85
CA ALA A 146 -12.94 8.03 2.29
C ALA A 146 -13.71 7.10 3.26
N LEU A 147 -13.04 6.52 4.26
CA LEU A 147 -13.61 5.61 5.26
C LEU A 147 -14.15 6.31 6.51
N LYS A 148 -14.03 7.65 6.61
CA LYS A 148 -14.39 8.40 7.82
C LYS A 148 -15.89 8.40 8.17
N ASP A 149 -16.79 8.04 7.24
CA ASP A 149 -18.21 7.90 7.53
C ASP A 149 -18.68 6.43 7.39
N PRO A 150 -18.93 5.72 8.51
CA PRO A 150 -19.48 4.36 8.51
C PRO A 150 -20.83 4.24 7.82
N ARG A 151 -21.56 5.36 7.64
CA ARG A 151 -22.89 5.39 6.99
C ARG A 151 -22.81 5.60 5.48
N GLY A 152 -21.59 5.71 4.95
CA GLY A 152 -21.32 5.81 3.52
C GLY A 152 -21.47 7.22 2.98
N ASN A 153 -20.51 7.62 2.15
CA ASN A 153 -20.65 8.77 1.26
C ASN A 153 -21.69 8.43 0.17
N ARG A 154 -22.98 8.48 0.52
CA ARG A 154 -24.08 8.53 -0.46
C ARG A 154 -23.95 9.85 -1.20
N ARG A 155 -23.25 9.83 -2.34
CA ARG A 155 -23.47 10.86 -3.36
C ARG A 155 -24.95 10.77 -3.76
N THR A 156 -25.74 11.76 -3.34
CA THR A 156 -27.08 12.07 -3.85
C THR A 156 -27.02 12.48 -5.30
#